data_AF-A0A0K2RFZ9-F1
#
_entry.id   AF-A0A0K2RFZ9-F1
#
_cell.length_a   1.000
_cell.length_b   1.000
_cell.length_c   1.000
_cell.angle_alpha   90.00
_cell.angle_beta   90.00
_cell.angle_gamma   90.00
#
_symmetry.space_group_name_H-M   'P 1'
#
loop_
_entity.id
_entity.type
_entity.pdbx_description
1 polymer ?
#
loop_
_entity_poly.entity_id
_entity_poly.type
_entity_poly.pdbx_seq_one_letter_code
_entity_poly.pdbx_strand_id
1 'polypeptide(L)'
;MEAGLTPLLCVGEEAVADPAVSASFVFRQISAAVRDDWATAARLVIAYEPVWAIGAAEPARAAYVSDVVAHLRNLLAEHGLAGLPIIYGGSAKPGLLPELRGVSGLFLGRFAHDAANFGAVLDEALRLDEALGLPEALGLPN
;
A
#
# COMPACT_ATOMS: atom_id res chain seq x y z
N MET A 1 12.97 -4.55 -16.07
CA MET A 1 13.32 -5.07 -14.72
C MET A 1 14.42 -6.10 -14.89
N GLU A 2 15.67 -5.68 -14.79
CA GLU A 2 16.81 -6.49 -15.30
C GLU A 2 17.82 -6.87 -14.21
N ALA A 3 17.70 -6.32 -13.00
CA ALA A 3 18.69 -6.50 -11.92
C ALA A 3 18.26 -7.48 -10.79
N GLY A 4 17.18 -8.25 -10.97
CA GLY A 4 16.65 -9.14 -9.93
C GLY A 4 16.03 -8.44 -8.71
N LEU A 5 15.84 -7.12 -8.79
CA LEU A 5 15.20 -6.31 -7.74
C LEU A 5 13.68 -6.28 -7.92
N THR A 6 12.95 -6.27 -6.80
CA THR A 6 11.51 -5.96 -6.75
C THR A 6 11.33 -4.45 -6.57
N PRO A 7 10.85 -3.71 -7.58
CA PRO A 7 10.68 -2.27 -7.45
C PRO A 7 9.47 -1.92 -6.59
N LEU A 8 9.67 -0.95 -5.69
CA LEU A 8 8.59 -0.29 -4.95
C LEU A 8 8.19 0.98 -5.70
N LEU A 9 6.95 1.05 -6.17
CA LEU A 9 6.40 2.23 -6.86
C LEU A 9 5.53 3.03 -5.89
N CYS A 10 6.01 4.22 -5.55
CA CYS A 10 5.28 5.22 -4.76
C CYS A 10 4.28 5.97 -5.63
N VAL A 11 3.02 6.02 -5.19
CA VAL A 11 1.89 6.66 -5.91
C VAL A 11 0.94 7.32 -4.94
N GLY A 12 0.21 8.33 -5.41
CA GLY A 12 -0.78 9.01 -4.59
C GLY A 12 -1.17 10.38 -5.15
N GLU A 13 -2.38 10.79 -4.82
CA GLU A 13 -2.96 12.06 -5.24
C GLU A 13 -2.49 13.25 -4.38
N GLU A 14 -2.40 14.42 -5.01
CA GLU A 14 -1.92 15.66 -4.36
C GLU A 14 -3.03 16.46 -3.66
N ALA A 15 -4.29 16.09 -3.85
CA ALA A 15 -5.43 16.77 -3.24
C ALA A 15 -6.50 15.75 -2.81
N VAL A 16 -7.18 16.04 -1.71
CA VAL A 16 -8.30 15.21 -1.25
C VAL A 16 -9.39 15.19 -2.31
N ALA A 17 -9.79 13.99 -2.72
CA ALA A 17 -10.89 13.76 -3.65
C ALA A 17 -11.72 12.55 -3.20
N ASP A 18 -12.83 12.31 -3.89
CA ASP A 18 -13.60 11.07 -3.74
C ASP A 18 -12.68 9.84 -3.92
N PRO A 19 -12.82 8.77 -3.10
CA PRO A 19 -11.94 7.61 -3.17
C PRO A 19 -11.83 6.96 -4.56
N ALA A 20 -12.92 6.93 -5.34
CA ALA A 20 -12.89 6.36 -6.69
C ALA A 20 -12.11 7.24 -7.67
N VAL A 21 -12.17 8.57 -7.48
CA VAL A 21 -11.37 9.53 -8.26
C VAL A 21 -9.89 9.41 -7.93
N SER A 22 -9.54 9.30 -6.65
CA SER A 22 -8.15 9.07 -6.20
C SER A 22 -7.61 7.74 -6.72
N ALA A 23 -8.41 6.67 -6.64
CA ALA A 23 -8.02 5.37 -7.20
C ALA A 23 -7.75 5.45 -8.71
N SER A 24 -8.59 6.16 -9.46
CA SER A 24 -8.40 6.37 -10.89
C SER A 24 -7.15 7.20 -11.21
N PHE A 25 -6.82 8.18 -10.36
CA PHE A 25 -5.58 8.95 -10.47
C PHE A 25 -4.35 8.07 -10.24
N VAL A 26 -4.34 7.31 -9.14
CA VAL A 26 -3.27 6.38 -8.79
C VAL A 26 -3.08 5.31 -9.87
N PHE A 27 -4.17 4.76 -10.39
CA PHE A 27 -4.13 3.80 -11.49
C PHE A 27 -3.41 4.36 -12.73
N ARG A 28 -3.65 5.63 -13.10
CA ARG A 28 -2.93 6.30 -14.20
C ARG A 28 -1.45 6.49 -13.90
N GLN A 29 -1.07 6.73 -12.65
CA GLN A 29 0.36 6.79 -12.27
C GLN A 29 1.03 5.42 -12.48
N ILE A 30 0.37 4.33 -12.09
CA ILE A 30 0.87 2.96 -12.29
C ILE A 30 1.00 2.66 -13.78
N SER A 31 -0.06 2.89 -14.56
CA SER A 31 -0.08 2.72 -16.02
C SER A 31 1.05 3.50 -16.70
N ALA A 32 1.23 4.78 -16.34
CA ALA A 32 2.31 5.61 -16.89
C ALA A 32 3.70 5.09 -16.54
N ALA A 33 3.92 4.62 -15.30
CA ALA A 33 5.21 4.09 -14.85
C ALA A 33 5.61 2.81 -15.61
N VAL A 34 4.63 1.99 -15.99
CA VAL A 34 4.85 0.75 -16.76
C VAL A 34 4.59 0.91 -18.26
N ARG A 35 4.21 2.10 -18.72
CA ARG A 35 3.82 2.38 -20.12
C ARG A 35 2.75 1.40 -20.63
N ASP A 36 1.76 1.13 -19.79
CA ASP A 36 0.69 0.15 -20.01
C ASP A 36 1.15 -1.32 -20.20
N ASP A 37 2.42 -1.63 -19.92
CA ASP A 37 2.89 -3.02 -19.82
C ASP A 37 2.52 -3.62 -18.44
N TRP A 38 1.31 -4.15 -18.36
CA TRP A 38 0.78 -4.77 -17.14
C TRP A 38 1.52 -6.05 -16.72
N ALA A 39 2.26 -6.70 -17.64
CA ALA A 39 3.14 -7.81 -17.27
C ALA A 39 4.36 -7.32 -16.47
N THR A 40 4.85 -6.12 -16.77
CA THR A 40 5.85 -5.44 -15.93
C THR A 40 5.22 -5.03 -14.59
N ALA A 41 3.99 -4.52 -14.58
CA ALA A 41 3.33 -4.13 -13.33
C ALA A 41 3.19 -5.27 -12.31
N ALA A 42 2.99 -6.51 -12.77
CA ALA A 42 2.88 -7.71 -11.92
C ALA A 42 4.08 -7.96 -10.98
N ARG A 43 5.21 -7.31 -11.24
CA ARG A 43 6.46 -7.47 -10.49
C ARG A 43 6.74 -6.29 -9.54
N LEU A 44 5.79 -5.36 -9.41
CA LEU A 44 5.89 -4.21 -8.52
C LEU A 44 5.32 -4.52 -7.14
N VAL A 45 5.78 -3.76 -6.15
CA VAL A 45 5.00 -3.46 -4.93
C VAL A 45 4.55 -2.01 -5.04
N ILE A 46 3.28 -1.73 -4.75
CA ILE A 46 2.74 -0.37 -4.78
C ILE A 46 2.75 0.21 -3.36
N ALA A 47 3.41 1.34 -3.15
CA ALA A 47 3.26 2.16 -1.95
C ALA A 47 2.24 3.27 -2.21
N TYR A 48 1.04 3.14 -1.66
CA TYR A 48 0.03 4.19 -1.73
C TYR A 48 0.25 5.24 -0.64
N GLU A 49 0.51 6.47 -1.06
CA GLU A 49 0.90 7.61 -0.24
C GLU A 49 0.04 8.83 -0.61
N PRO A 50 -1.13 9.06 0.02
CA PRO A 50 -1.93 10.26 -0.23
C PRO A 50 -1.09 11.51 0.10
N VAL A 51 -0.56 12.17 -0.93
CA VAL A 51 0.52 13.17 -0.81
C VAL A 51 0.03 14.38 -0.03
N TRP A 52 -1.25 14.75 -0.19
CA TRP A 52 -1.89 15.83 0.56
C TRP A 52 -1.86 15.63 2.08
N ALA A 53 -1.74 14.39 2.57
CA ALA A 53 -1.69 14.08 3.99
C ALA A 53 -0.25 14.06 4.55
N ILE A 54 0.77 14.13 3.70
CA ILE A 54 2.16 14.09 4.13
C ILE A 54 2.51 15.40 4.84
N GLY A 55 2.83 15.31 6.13
CA GLY A 55 3.15 16.49 6.95
C GLY A 55 1.92 17.30 7.39
N ALA A 56 0.71 16.85 7.07
CA ALA A 56 -0.52 17.43 7.60
C ALA A 56 -0.65 17.17 9.12
N ALA A 57 -1.46 17.99 9.79
CA ALA A 57 -1.73 17.83 11.23
C ALA A 57 -2.39 16.48 11.53
N GLU A 58 -3.24 16.01 10.62
CA GLU A 58 -3.94 14.73 10.71
C GLU A 58 -3.61 13.84 9.51
N PRO A 59 -3.38 12.53 9.72
CA PRO A 59 -3.18 11.58 8.63
C PRO A 59 -4.47 11.36 7.84
N ALA A 60 -4.36 10.75 6.66
CA ALA A 60 -5.52 10.23 5.96
C ALA A 60 -6.25 9.21 6.83
N ARG A 61 -7.58 9.31 6.91
CA ARG A 61 -8.40 8.37 7.70
C ARG A 61 -8.26 6.96 7.15
N ALA A 62 -8.21 5.95 8.03
CA ALA A 62 -8.12 4.55 7.63
C ALA A 62 -9.23 4.11 6.65
N ALA A 63 -10.46 4.59 6.86
CA ALA A 63 -11.58 4.34 5.96
C ALA A 63 -11.32 4.89 4.54
N TYR A 64 -10.81 6.11 4.44
CA TYR A 64 -10.46 6.72 3.15
C TYR A 64 -9.43 5.88 2.40
N VAL A 65 -8.34 5.50 3.09
CA VAL A 65 -7.28 4.67 2.50
C VAL A 65 -7.84 3.32 2.03
N SER A 66 -8.67 2.69 2.86
CA SER A 66 -9.29 1.40 2.55
C SER A 66 -10.18 1.48 1.31
N ASP A 67 -10.98 2.56 1.19
CA ASP A 67 -11.88 2.76 0.06
C ASP A 67 -11.09 3.01 -1.24
N VAL A 68 -10.04 3.84 -1.19
CA VAL A 68 -9.16 4.06 -2.36
C VAL A 68 -8.53 2.75 -2.82
N VAL A 69 -7.99 1.96 -1.89
CA VAL A 69 -7.35 0.67 -2.21
C VAL A 69 -8.37 -0.32 -2.78
N ALA A 70 -9.59 -0.36 -2.27
CA ALA A 70 -10.64 -1.22 -2.81
C ALA A 70 -10.99 -0.85 -4.26
N HIS A 71 -11.18 0.44 -4.56
CA HIS A 71 -11.40 0.91 -5.93
C HIS A 71 -10.21 0.62 -6.84
N LEU A 72 -8.98 0.85 -6.36
CA LEU A 72 -7.77 0.58 -7.13
C LEU A 72 -7.61 -0.91 -7.45
N ARG A 73 -7.92 -1.81 -6.50
CA ARG A 73 -7.91 -3.26 -6.75
C ARG A 73 -8.91 -3.66 -7.83
N ASN A 74 -10.08 -3.04 -7.89
CA ASN A 74 -11.05 -3.31 -8.94
C ASN A 74 -10.50 -2.93 -10.32
N LEU A 75 -9.86 -1.75 -10.44
CA LEU A 75 -9.22 -1.33 -11.70
C LEU A 75 -8.06 -2.27 -12.09
N LEU A 76 -7.23 -2.68 -11.13
CA LEU A 76 -6.14 -3.62 -11.36
C LEU A 76 -6.63 -5.03 -11.70
N ALA A 77 -7.81 -5.44 -11.22
CA ALA A 77 -8.41 -6.74 -11.52
C ALA A 77 -8.70 -6.90 -13.02
N GLU A 78 -9.05 -5.82 -13.72
CA GLU A 78 -9.26 -5.81 -15.18
C GLU A 78 -7.99 -6.23 -15.96
N HIS A 79 -6.82 -6.12 -15.33
CA HIS A 79 -5.52 -6.52 -15.88
C HIS A 79 -4.95 -7.78 -15.23
N GLY A 80 -5.73 -8.51 -14.43
CA GLY A 80 -5.27 -9.70 -13.71
C GLY A 80 -4.36 -9.40 -12.51
N LEU A 81 -4.38 -8.17 -12.01
CA LEU A 81 -3.49 -7.66 -10.96
C LEU A 81 -4.22 -7.39 -9.63
N ALA A 82 -5.39 -8.00 -9.41
CA ALA A 82 -6.17 -7.84 -8.17
C ALA A 82 -5.35 -8.18 -6.91
N GLY A 83 -4.39 -9.11 -7.02
CA GLY A 83 -3.50 -9.56 -5.95
C GLY A 83 -2.18 -8.79 -5.84
N LEU A 84 -1.95 -7.75 -6.66
CA LEU A 84 -0.73 -6.94 -6.57
C LEU A 84 -0.57 -6.40 -5.14
N PRO A 85 0.63 -6.49 -4.52
CA PRO A 85 0.85 -5.95 -3.19
C PRO A 85 0.68 -4.43 -3.17
N ILE A 86 -0.20 -3.94 -2.29
CA ILE A 86 -0.43 -2.50 -2.08
C ILE A 86 -0.22 -2.20 -0.60
N ILE A 87 0.89 -1.57 -0.26
CA ILE A 87 1.22 -1.14 1.10
C ILE A 87 0.88 0.33 1.30
N TYR A 88 0.46 0.71 2.50
CA TYR A 88 0.18 2.11 2.82
C TYR A 88 1.45 2.81 3.31
N GLY A 89 1.87 3.88 2.62
CA GLY A 89 3.08 4.64 2.96
C GLY A 89 2.83 6.02 3.57
N GLY A 90 1.58 6.36 3.89
CA GLY A 90 1.30 7.59 4.63
C GLY A 90 1.78 7.51 6.10
N SER A 91 1.39 8.51 6.90
CA SER A 91 1.79 8.57 8.32
C SER A 91 1.14 7.47 9.16
N ALA A 92 1.73 6.28 9.15
CA ALA A 92 1.31 5.16 9.96
C ALA A 92 1.89 5.25 11.39
N LYS A 93 1.02 5.03 12.37
CA LYS A 93 1.35 4.91 13.79
C LYS A 93 0.86 3.55 14.31
N PRO A 94 1.39 3.05 15.43
CA PRO A 94 0.81 1.89 16.12
C PRO A 94 -0.70 2.07 16.30
N GLY A 95 -1.47 1.01 16.03
CA GLY A 95 -2.92 0.95 16.05
C GLY A 95 -3.57 1.12 14.69
N LEU A 96 -2.86 1.64 13.68
CA LEU A 96 -3.46 1.90 12.37
C LEU A 96 -3.66 0.62 11.54
N LEU A 97 -2.70 -0.31 11.58
CA LEU A 97 -2.73 -1.48 10.70
C LEU A 97 -4.03 -2.31 10.84
N PRO A 98 -4.54 -2.59 12.06
CA PRO A 98 -5.81 -3.28 12.24
C PRO A 98 -7.04 -2.52 11.72
N GLU A 99 -6.96 -1.20 11.52
CA GLU A 99 -8.06 -0.40 10.99
C GLU A 99 -8.13 -0.41 9.45
N LEU A 100 -7.02 -0.71 8.79
CA LEU A 100 -6.93 -0.70 7.33
C LEU A 100 -7.47 -1.99 6.73
N ARG A 101 -8.24 -1.87 5.65
CA ARG A 101 -8.75 -3.01 4.88
C ARG A 101 -8.19 -3.01 3.47
N GLY A 102 -7.88 -4.20 2.94
CA GLY A 102 -7.43 -4.40 1.57
C GLY A 102 -5.98 -4.01 1.29
N VAL A 103 -5.28 -3.38 2.24
CA VAL A 103 -3.83 -3.16 2.17
C VAL A 103 -3.08 -4.45 2.48
N SER A 104 -1.89 -4.59 1.90
CA SER A 104 -0.98 -5.73 2.10
C SER A 104 0.03 -5.49 3.22
N GLY A 105 0.04 -4.31 3.84
CA GLY A 105 0.98 -3.92 4.90
C GLY A 105 1.22 -2.42 4.97
N LEU A 106 2.27 -2.03 5.68
CA LEU A 106 2.68 -0.63 5.87
C LEU A 106 4.09 -0.39 5.31
N PHE A 107 4.30 0.81 4.77
CA PHE A 107 5.63 1.35 4.44
C PHE A 107 5.99 2.45 5.45
N LEU A 108 6.77 2.08 6.47
CA LEU A 108 7.02 2.96 7.62
C LEU A 108 8.15 3.95 7.34
N GLY A 109 7.87 5.23 7.51
CA GLY A 109 8.86 6.31 7.49
C GLY A 109 9.42 6.63 8.88
N ARG A 110 9.46 7.93 9.23
CA ARG A 110 10.11 8.45 10.44
C ARG A 110 9.68 7.78 11.77
N PHE A 111 8.44 7.31 11.87
CA PHE A 111 7.97 6.63 13.09
C PHE A 111 8.75 5.36 13.42
N ALA A 112 9.28 4.66 12.41
CA ALA A 112 10.09 3.46 12.61
C ALA A 112 11.54 3.76 13.05
N HIS A 113 11.96 5.02 13.11
CA HIS A 113 13.28 5.36 13.68
C HIS A 113 13.34 5.12 15.20
N ASP A 114 12.18 5.06 15.86
CA ASP A 114 12.05 4.60 17.23
C ASP A 114 11.77 3.09 17.23
N ALA A 115 12.67 2.32 17.87
CA ALA A 115 12.58 0.86 17.89
C ALA A 115 11.32 0.34 18.61
N ALA A 116 10.81 1.04 19.62
CA ALA A 116 9.60 0.63 20.32
C ALA A 116 8.36 0.82 19.43
N ASN A 117 8.31 1.91 18.66
CA ASN A 117 7.24 2.12 17.68
C ASN A 117 7.28 1.05 16.57
N PHE A 118 8.48 0.73 16.05
CA PHE A 118 8.64 -0.32 15.05
C PHE A 118 8.19 -1.68 15.58
N GLY A 119 8.60 -2.05 16.80
CA GLY A 119 8.21 -3.29 17.47
C GLY A 119 6.69 -3.39 17.67
N ALA A 120 6.03 -2.31 18.09
CA ALA A 120 4.57 -2.30 18.25
C ALA A 120 3.82 -2.59 16.95
N VAL A 121 4.28 -2.02 15.82
CA VAL A 121 3.69 -2.28 14.50
C VAL A 121 3.96 -3.73 14.06
N LEU A 122 5.14 -4.28 14.35
CA LEU A 122 5.44 -5.68 14.07
C LEU A 122 4.53 -6.62 14.87
N ASP A 123 4.31 -6.35 16.16
CA ASP A 123 3.38 -7.12 16.99
C ASP A 123 1.94 -7.07 16.46
N GLU A 124 1.51 -5.93 15.91
CA GLU A 124 0.21 -5.81 15.23
C GLU A 124 0.14 -6.67 13.98
N ALA A 125 1.18 -6.68 13.16
CA ALA A 125 1.23 -7.51 11.96
C ALA A 125 1.19 -9.01 12.30
N LEU A 126 1.97 -9.44 13.31
CA LEU A 126 1.97 -10.83 13.78
C LEU A 126 0.58 -11.27 14.28
N ARG A 127 -0.08 -10.44 15.10
CA ARG A 127 -1.44 -10.73 15.59
C ARG A 127 -2.47 -10.85 14.46
N LEU A 128 -2.34 -10.04 13.42
CA LEU A 128 -3.23 -10.11 12.25
C LEU A 128 -2.99 -11.36 11.42
N ASP A 129 -1.72 -11.75 11.23
CA ASP A 129 -1.36 -12.97 10.52
C ASP A 129 -1.92 -14.22 11.23
N GLU A 130 -1.74 -14.30 12.55
CA GLU A 130 -2.32 -15.33 13.41
C GLU A 130 -3.85 -15.37 13.31
N ALA A 131 -4.51 -14.20 13.32
CA ALA A 131 -5.96 -14.09 13.23
C ALA A 131 -6.53 -14.47 11.86
N LEU A 132 -5.76 -14.24 10.78
CA LEU A 132 -6.16 -14.57 9.41
C LEU A 132 -5.82 -16.02 9.02
N GLY A 133 -4.99 -16.71 9.80
CA GLY A 133 -4.57 -18.09 9.54
C GLY A 133 -3.87 -18.24 8.20
N LEU A 134 -3.14 -17.21 7.75
CA LEU A 134 -2.42 -17.25 6.49
C LEU A 134 -1.28 -18.28 6.62
N PRO A 135 -1.15 -19.25 5.70
CA PRO A 135 0.06 -20.07 5.65
C PRO A 135 1.27 -19.14 5.41
N GLU A 136 2.43 -19.44 6.01
CA GLU A 136 3.70 -18.70 5.80
C GLU A 136 3.90 -18.39 4.29
N ALA A 137 3.56 -17.18 3.89
CA ALA A 137 3.55 -16.80 2.48
C ALA A 137 3.97 -15.34 2.28
N LEU A 138 5.17 -15.02 2.76
CA LEU A 138 6.07 -14.20 1.96
C LEU A 138 7.03 -15.18 1.29
N GLY A 139 6.58 -15.73 0.16
CA GLY A 139 7.41 -16.46 -0.80
C GLY A 139 8.43 -15.55 -1.47
N LEU A 140 9.19 -14.79 -0.68
CA LEU A 140 10.38 -14.11 -1.12
C LEU A 140 11.42 -15.20 -1.40
N PRO A 141 11.92 -15.33 -2.64
CA PRO A 141 12.98 -16.29 -2.92
C PRO A 141 14.22 -15.94 -2.08
N ASN A 142 14.89 -16.98 -1.56
CA ASN A 142 16.27 -16.91 -1.05
C ASN A 142 17.23 -16.43 -2.13
#